data_AF-A0A1F7BR25-F1
#
_entry.id   AF-A0A1F7BR25-F1
#
_cell.length_a   1.000
_cell.length_b   1.000
_cell.length_c   1.000
_cell.angle_alpha   90.00
_cell.angle_beta   90.00
_cell.angle_gamma   90.00
#
_symmetry.space_group_name_H-M   'P 1'
#
loop_
_entity.id
_entity.type
_entity.pdbx_description
1 polymer ?
#
loop_
_entity_poly.entity_id
_entity_poly.type
_entity_poly.pdbx_seq_one_letter_code
_entity_poly.pdbx_strand_id
1 'polypeptide(L)'
;MAGDAAAQSGQTGRTNPQGKLPPRPGDTVPAGGLDPTQVFASPPPPPPPPPSSGAGQHDDGLGGGMPPQDSGPPPPKKGVKATKEMGYDDEDLRVLGEVGDYRFGDAMATLSNAKVTIPPHSSTSFDEQKFLTLLRGSISLTRDEKWRIIQAVPKLSQFQVDELQKILEEERRKFGELSPKHLAQLKRLEEKHAGDWNDLQAVTVQQSQKAEDQQEADAIRKQLGL
;
A
#
# COMPACT_ATOMS: atom_id res chain seq x y z
N MET A 1 -21.52 39.77 49.92
CA MET A 1 -21.06 38.39 49.67
C MET A 1 -21.23 38.18 48.17
N ALA A 2 -20.25 38.43 47.29
CA ALA A 2 -18.94 37.78 47.16
C ALA A 2 -19.10 36.27 47.44
N GLY A 3 -19.12 35.35 46.47
CA GLY A 3 -18.33 35.24 45.25
C GLY A 3 -17.36 34.08 45.46
N ASP A 4 -17.50 32.97 44.72
CA ASP A 4 -16.38 32.20 44.18
C ASP A 4 -16.87 31.09 43.23
N ALA A 5 -16.04 30.81 42.23
CA ALA A 5 -16.28 29.94 41.08
C ALA A 5 -15.13 28.95 40.96
N ALA A 6 -15.42 27.67 40.66
CA ALA A 6 -14.47 26.75 40.04
C ALA A 6 -15.24 25.52 39.50
N ALA A 7 -15.47 25.47 38.18
CA ALA A 7 -14.62 24.76 37.22
C ALA A 7 -14.85 23.23 37.23
N GLN A 8 -15.96 22.81 36.59
CA GLN A 8 -16.05 21.47 36.00
C GLN A 8 -15.52 21.55 34.58
N SER A 9 -14.35 20.94 34.38
CA SER A 9 -13.71 20.74 33.09
C SER A 9 -14.60 19.87 32.20
N GLY A 10 -15.28 20.52 31.25
CA GLY A 10 -15.98 19.88 30.16
C GLY A 10 -14.98 19.11 29.29
N GLN A 11 -14.95 17.80 29.49
CA GLN A 11 -14.35 16.83 28.60
C GLN A 11 -15.14 16.91 27.28
N THR A 12 -14.66 17.71 26.33
CA THR A 12 -15.20 17.76 24.97
C THR A 12 -14.84 16.45 24.29
N GLY A 13 -15.73 15.47 24.44
CA GLY A 13 -15.76 14.29 23.62
C GLY A 13 -15.80 14.73 22.16
N ARG A 14 -14.73 14.40 21.42
CA ARG A 14 -14.79 14.34 19.96
C ARG A 14 -15.73 13.19 19.62
N THR A 15 -17.02 13.50 19.54
CA THR A 15 -18.02 12.61 18.97
C THR A 15 -17.72 12.50 17.48
N ASN A 16 -17.06 11.41 17.11
CA ASN A 16 -16.93 10.97 15.73
C ASN A 16 -18.35 10.71 15.20
N PRO A 17 -18.90 11.51 14.27
CA PRO A 17 -20.24 11.23 13.76
C PRO A 17 -20.12 10.04 12.80
N GLN A 18 -20.73 8.93 13.21
CA GLN A 18 -21.02 7.74 12.40
C GLN A 18 -19.81 6.89 11.99
N GLY A 19 -19.55 5.85 12.78
CA GLY A 19 -18.71 4.71 12.43
C GLY A 19 -19.29 3.85 11.30
N LYS A 20 -19.47 4.44 10.11
CA LYS A 20 -19.61 3.66 8.88
C LYS A 20 -18.22 3.17 8.51
N LEU A 21 -18.08 1.85 8.34
CA LEU A 21 -16.86 1.28 7.79
C LEU A 21 -16.54 2.02 6.48
N PRO A 22 -15.25 2.33 6.21
CA PRO A 22 -14.88 2.97 4.97
C PRO A 22 -15.33 2.07 3.81
N PRO A 23 -15.83 2.67 2.71
CA PRO A 23 -16.28 1.90 1.57
C PRO A 23 -15.15 1.03 1.03
N ARG A 24 -15.50 -0.17 0.61
CA ARG A 24 -14.60 -1.17 0.05
C ARG A 24 -14.75 -1.26 -1.46
N PRO A 25 -13.78 -1.83 -2.19
CA PRO A 25 -13.98 -2.21 -3.58
C PRO A 25 -15.25 -3.06 -3.70
N GLY A 26 -16.21 -2.62 -4.51
CA GLY A 26 -17.56 -3.20 -4.56
C GLY A 26 -18.67 -2.25 -4.10
N ASP A 27 -18.38 -1.36 -3.15
CA ASP A 27 -19.35 -0.42 -2.59
C ASP A 27 -19.55 0.81 -3.50
N THR A 28 -20.73 1.41 -3.41
CA THR A 28 -21.00 2.68 -4.09
C THR A 28 -20.22 3.80 -3.43
N VAL A 29 -19.36 4.46 -4.22
CA VAL A 29 -18.67 5.68 -3.78
C VAL A 29 -19.71 6.81 -3.74
N PRO A 30 -19.79 7.60 -2.65
CA PRO A 30 -20.69 8.75 -2.62
C PRO A 30 -20.46 9.68 -3.82
N ALA A 31 -21.53 10.25 -4.38
CA ALA A 31 -21.43 11.16 -5.53
C ALA A 31 -20.48 12.34 -5.30
N GLY A 32 -20.29 12.71 -4.03
CA GLY A 32 -19.33 13.70 -3.62
C GLY A 32 -17.91 13.19 -3.40
N GLY A 33 -17.53 11.97 -3.81
CA GLY A 33 -16.21 11.30 -3.66
C GLY A 33 -15.81 10.92 -2.22
N LEU A 34 -14.67 10.26 -2.02
CA LEU A 34 -14.16 9.91 -0.68
C LEU A 34 -13.45 11.07 0.00
N ASP A 35 -13.61 11.24 1.32
CA ASP A 35 -12.88 12.26 2.07
C ASP A 35 -11.39 11.84 2.17
N PRO A 36 -10.42 12.70 1.79
CA PRO A 36 -8.99 12.39 1.91
C PRO A 36 -8.57 11.97 3.32
N THR A 37 -9.20 12.53 4.36
CA THR A 37 -8.92 12.14 5.76
C THR A 37 -9.31 10.69 6.05
N GLN A 38 -10.30 10.16 5.33
CA GLN A 38 -10.68 8.75 5.40
C GLN A 38 -9.79 7.84 4.55
N VAL A 39 -8.94 8.38 3.67
CA VAL A 39 -7.98 7.59 2.88
C VAL A 39 -6.76 7.22 3.72
N PHE A 40 -6.34 8.12 4.62
CA PHE A 40 -5.11 7.99 5.42
C PHE A 40 -5.35 7.67 6.92
N ALA A 41 -6.58 7.39 7.33
CA ALA A 41 -6.95 7.19 8.74
C ALA A 41 -6.43 5.89 9.38
N SER A 42 -5.88 4.96 8.60
CA SER A 42 -5.29 3.71 9.11
C SER A 42 -3.77 3.86 9.11
N PRO A 43 -3.08 3.88 10.27
CA PRO A 43 -1.63 3.83 10.26
C PRO A 43 -1.21 2.52 9.57
N PRO A 44 -0.20 2.56 8.68
CA PRO A 44 0.29 1.35 8.02
C PRO A 44 0.68 0.33 9.10
N PRO A 45 0.47 -0.98 8.87
CA PRO A 45 0.96 -1.99 9.78
C PRO A 45 2.48 -1.80 9.95
N PRO A 46 3.01 -1.90 11.18
CA PRO A 46 4.44 -1.80 11.38
C PRO A 46 5.14 -2.82 10.48
N PRO A 47 6.32 -2.48 9.92
CA PRO A 47 7.08 -3.42 9.12
C PRO A 47 7.22 -4.72 9.93
N PRO A 48 7.06 -5.88 9.28
CA PRO A 48 7.15 -7.14 9.97
C PRO A 48 8.50 -7.23 10.68
N PRO A 49 8.53 -7.67 11.95
CA PRO A 49 9.78 -7.79 12.69
C PRO A 49 10.72 -8.72 11.92
N PRO A 50 12.04 -8.44 11.92
CA PRO A 50 13.00 -9.35 11.32
C PRO A 50 12.83 -10.74 11.94
N PRO A 51 12.95 -11.83 11.15
CA PRO A 51 12.88 -13.18 11.69
C PRO A 51 13.96 -13.33 12.76
N SER A 52 13.53 -13.59 14.00
CA SER A 52 14.41 -14.04 15.05
C SER A 52 14.85 -15.46 14.73
N SER A 53 16.02 -15.59 14.10
CA SER A 53 16.70 -16.87 13.93
C SER A 53 17.02 -17.42 15.32
N GLY A 54 16.26 -18.43 15.75
CA GLY A 54 16.44 -19.10 17.02
C GLY A 54 17.67 -20.02 17.05
N ALA A 55 18.15 -20.22 18.28
CA ALA A 55 19.02 -21.29 18.78
C ALA A 55 20.54 -21.16 18.58
N GLY A 56 21.14 -20.32 19.44
CA GLY A 56 22.49 -20.51 19.95
C GLY A 56 22.48 -20.28 21.46
N GLN A 57 22.51 -21.36 22.24
CA GLN A 57 22.63 -21.34 23.69
C GLN A 57 23.95 -20.69 24.07
N HIS A 58 23.95 -19.43 24.54
CA HIS A 58 25.02 -18.88 25.35
C HIS A 58 24.42 -18.13 26.54
N ASP A 59 24.80 -18.65 27.69
CA ASP A 59 24.55 -18.19 29.05
C ASP A 59 25.35 -16.92 29.35
N ASP A 60 24.82 -16.13 30.29
CA ASP A 60 25.37 -14.95 30.95
C ASP A 60 25.67 -13.66 30.15
N GLY A 61 24.96 -12.58 30.53
CA GLY A 61 25.49 -11.23 30.37
C GLY A 61 24.45 -10.17 30.01
N LEU A 62 23.99 -9.44 31.03
CA LEU A 62 23.20 -8.21 30.93
C LEU A 62 23.78 -7.24 29.88
N GLY A 63 23.08 -7.07 28.76
CA GLY A 63 23.39 -6.06 27.75
C GLY A 63 22.20 -5.82 26.85
N GLY A 64 21.56 -4.65 26.95
CA GLY A 64 20.50 -4.19 26.06
C GLY A 64 21.01 -3.96 24.64
N GLY A 65 21.29 -5.04 23.92
CA GLY A 65 21.64 -5.01 22.51
C GLY A 65 20.43 -4.59 21.69
N MET A 66 20.51 -3.42 21.05
CA MET A 66 19.61 -3.06 19.96
C MET A 66 19.58 -4.20 18.94
N PRO A 67 18.41 -4.51 18.33
CA PRO A 67 18.35 -5.50 17.26
C PRO A 67 19.35 -5.13 16.16
N PRO A 68 19.99 -6.11 15.50
CA PRO A 68 20.92 -5.85 14.42
C PRO A 68 20.25 -4.95 13.38
N GLN A 69 20.78 -3.74 13.18
CA GLN A 69 20.33 -2.88 12.09
C GLN A 69 20.71 -3.57 10.77
N ASP A 70 19.77 -3.61 9.82
CA ASP A 70 20.02 -4.11 8.47
C ASP A 70 21.11 -3.24 7.80
N SER A 71 22.35 -3.65 7.96
CA SER A 71 23.55 -2.92 7.53
C SER A 71 24.25 -3.59 6.35
N GLY A 72 23.62 -4.64 5.79
CA GLY A 72 24.14 -5.36 4.64
C GLY A 72 24.02 -4.53 3.36
N PRO A 73 24.90 -4.74 2.37
CA PRO A 73 24.75 -4.10 1.07
C PRO A 73 23.43 -4.51 0.41
N PRO A 74 22.86 -3.66 -0.46
CA PRO A 74 21.68 -4.02 -1.25
C PRO A 74 21.98 -5.24 -2.15
N PRO A 75 20.95 -5.98 -2.58
CA PRO A 75 21.15 -7.15 -3.42
C PRO A 75 21.85 -6.78 -4.73
N PRO A 76 22.72 -7.66 -5.26
CA PRO A 76 23.49 -7.34 -6.45
C PRO A 76 22.55 -7.22 -7.66
N LYS A 77 23.00 -6.57 -8.73
CA LYS A 77 22.24 -6.54 -10.00
C LYS A 77 21.97 -7.97 -10.49
N LYS A 78 20.87 -8.16 -11.21
CA LYS A 78 20.51 -9.47 -11.79
C LYS A 78 21.66 -10.02 -12.63
N GLY A 79 21.92 -11.32 -12.52
CA GLY A 79 23.05 -11.98 -13.19
C GLY A 79 24.44 -11.71 -12.60
N VAL A 80 24.58 -10.85 -11.58
CA VAL A 80 25.83 -10.66 -10.85
C VAL A 80 25.86 -11.60 -9.65
N LYS A 81 26.88 -12.45 -9.55
CA LYS A 81 27.08 -13.33 -8.40
C LYS A 81 27.56 -12.51 -7.20
N ALA A 82 26.83 -12.58 -6.09
CA ALA A 82 27.28 -12.04 -4.81
C ALA A 82 28.50 -12.83 -4.29
N THR A 83 29.45 -12.12 -3.68
CA THR A 83 30.62 -12.71 -3.03
C THR A 83 30.90 -12.05 -1.68
N LYS A 84 31.68 -12.71 -0.81
CA LYS A 84 32.03 -12.15 0.51
C LYS A 84 32.84 -10.85 0.41
N GLU A 85 33.65 -10.72 -0.64
CA GLU A 85 34.44 -9.52 -0.92
C GLU A 85 33.58 -8.30 -1.26
N MET A 86 32.34 -8.53 -1.73
CA MET A 86 31.35 -7.46 -1.96
C MET A 86 30.60 -7.04 -0.69
N GLY A 87 30.89 -7.64 0.46
CA GLY A 87 30.26 -7.34 1.75
C GLY A 87 29.03 -8.19 2.08
N TYR A 88 28.74 -9.23 1.29
CA TYR A 88 27.66 -10.19 1.59
C TYR A 88 28.13 -11.25 2.59
N ASP A 89 27.34 -11.50 3.63
CA ASP A 89 27.63 -12.56 4.58
C ASP A 89 27.07 -13.94 4.14
N ASP A 90 27.33 -14.98 4.93
CA ASP A 90 26.88 -16.34 4.60
C ASP A 90 25.35 -16.46 4.51
N GLU A 91 24.61 -15.64 5.28
CA GLU A 91 23.15 -15.64 5.25
C GLU A 91 22.64 -14.92 3.99
N ASP A 92 23.26 -13.81 3.60
CA ASP A 92 22.95 -13.12 2.35
C ASP A 92 23.12 -14.06 1.14
N LEU A 93 24.25 -14.78 1.09
CA LEU A 93 24.53 -15.74 0.02
C LEU A 93 23.55 -16.91 0.02
N ARG A 94 23.16 -17.40 1.20
CA ARG A 94 22.13 -18.44 1.35
C ARG A 94 20.79 -17.97 0.80
N VAL A 95 20.33 -16.78 1.19
CA VAL A 95 19.05 -16.23 0.73
C VAL A 95 19.08 -15.93 -0.77
N LEU A 96 20.17 -15.37 -1.31
CA LEU A 96 20.33 -15.17 -2.76
C LEU A 96 20.31 -16.50 -3.52
N GLY A 97 20.85 -17.59 -2.94
CA GLY A 97 20.73 -18.93 -3.50
C GLY A 97 19.29 -19.45 -3.52
N GLU A 98 18.47 -19.11 -2.52
CA GLU A 98 17.06 -19.50 -2.42
C GLU A 98 16.15 -18.70 -3.36
N VAL A 99 16.31 -17.38 -3.41
CA VAL A 99 15.43 -16.48 -4.18
C VAL A 99 15.90 -16.23 -5.61
N GLY A 100 17.17 -16.54 -5.91
CA GLY A 100 17.79 -16.38 -7.23
C GLY A 100 17.87 -14.91 -7.67
N ASP A 101 17.46 -14.65 -8.91
CA ASP A 101 17.49 -13.31 -9.53
C ASP A 101 16.34 -12.40 -9.09
N TYR A 102 15.48 -12.84 -8.17
CA TYR A 102 14.38 -12.03 -7.67
C TYR A 102 14.89 -10.73 -7.05
N ARG A 103 14.34 -9.60 -7.49
CA ARG A 103 14.52 -8.28 -6.89
C ARG A 103 13.15 -7.66 -6.61
N PHE A 104 13.11 -6.78 -5.60
CA PHE A 104 11.89 -6.08 -5.25
C PHE A 104 11.32 -5.33 -6.47
N GLY A 105 10.04 -5.53 -6.73
CA GLY A 105 9.31 -5.00 -7.89
C GLY A 105 9.10 -6.02 -9.00
N ASP A 106 9.77 -7.18 -8.98
CA ASP A 106 9.72 -8.15 -10.07
C ASP A 106 8.34 -8.76 -10.27
N ALA A 107 7.67 -9.16 -9.19
CA ALA A 107 6.33 -9.75 -9.28
C ALA A 107 5.35 -8.72 -9.87
N MET A 108 5.46 -7.47 -9.41
CA MET A 108 4.61 -6.37 -9.83
C MET A 108 4.88 -5.94 -11.26
N ALA A 109 6.12 -6.01 -11.75
CA ALA A 109 6.49 -5.57 -13.10
C ALA A 109 5.76 -6.34 -14.21
N THR A 110 5.33 -7.58 -13.93
CA THR A 110 4.61 -8.43 -14.89
C THR A 110 3.13 -8.10 -15.03
N LEU A 111 2.57 -7.31 -14.10
CA LEU A 111 1.16 -6.99 -14.06
C LEU A 111 0.81 -5.79 -14.93
N SER A 112 -0.46 -5.70 -15.33
CA SER A 112 -1.02 -4.57 -16.08
C SER A 112 -1.88 -3.68 -15.18
N ASN A 113 -2.07 -2.43 -15.62
CA ASN A 113 -3.01 -1.47 -15.03
C ASN A 113 -4.29 -1.31 -15.87
N ALA A 114 -4.41 -2.01 -17.00
CA ALA A 114 -5.43 -1.75 -18.02
C ALA A 114 -6.89 -1.83 -17.54
N LYS A 115 -7.15 -2.56 -16.46
CA LYS A 115 -8.50 -2.75 -15.90
C LYS A 115 -8.82 -1.82 -14.72
N VAL A 116 -7.88 -0.95 -14.35
CA VAL A 116 -8.06 0.04 -13.27
C VAL A 116 -7.96 1.43 -13.89
N THR A 117 -9.01 2.22 -13.76
CA THR A 117 -9.08 3.59 -14.27
C THR A 117 -9.16 4.58 -13.12
N ILE A 118 -8.47 5.71 -13.24
CA ILE A 118 -8.61 6.82 -12.30
C ILE A 118 -9.87 7.61 -12.68
N PRO A 119 -10.73 7.99 -11.72
CA PRO A 119 -11.89 8.82 -12.01
C PRO A 119 -11.48 10.20 -12.57
N PRO A 120 -12.34 10.86 -13.35
CA PRO A 120 -12.03 12.15 -13.95
C PRO A 120 -11.56 13.20 -12.93
N HIS A 121 -10.40 13.80 -13.16
CA HIS A 121 -9.77 14.78 -12.27
C HIS A 121 -9.33 16.04 -13.03
N SER A 122 -10.20 17.05 -13.09
CA SER A 122 -9.88 18.31 -13.79
C SER A 122 -8.90 19.21 -13.02
N SER A 123 -8.74 18.99 -11.73
CA SER A 123 -7.93 19.83 -10.83
C SER A 123 -6.47 19.41 -10.72
N THR A 124 -6.08 18.28 -11.32
CA THR A 124 -4.73 17.70 -11.24
C THR A 124 -4.29 17.17 -12.59
N SER A 125 -2.97 17.23 -12.85
CA SER A 125 -2.34 16.72 -14.06
C SER A 125 -1.10 15.91 -13.67
N PHE A 126 -1.10 14.62 -14.00
CA PHE A 126 -0.02 13.68 -13.71
C PHE A 126 -0.11 12.47 -14.66
N ASP A 127 0.94 11.66 -14.71
CA ASP A 127 0.93 10.41 -15.47
C ASP A 127 0.16 9.34 -14.67
N GLU A 128 -1.09 9.09 -15.06
CA GLU A 128 -1.96 8.12 -14.42
C GLU A 128 -1.38 6.70 -14.44
N GLN A 129 -0.71 6.30 -15.52
CA GLN A 129 -0.14 4.96 -15.63
C GLN A 129 1.08 4.80 -14.74
N LYS A 130 1.92 5.83 -14.64
CA LYS A 130 3.01 5.87 -13.66
C LYS A 130 2.46 5.81 -12.23
N PHE A 131 1.44 6.61 -11.92
CA PHE A 131 0.81 6.63 -10.60
C PHE A 131 0.24 5.26 -10.22
N LEU A 132 -0.53 4.63 -11.11
CA LEU A 132 -1.08 3.29 -10.90
C LEU A 132 0.02 2.24 -10.75
N THR A 133 1.13 2.37 -11.48
CA THR A 133 2.29 1.48 -11.35
C THR A 133 2.94 1.59 -9.97
N LEU A 134 3.11 2.81 -9.46
CA LEU A 134 3.61 3.06 -8.10
C LEU A 134 2.66 2.51 -7.04
N LEU A 135 1.36 2.78 -7.20
CA LEU A 135 0.32 2.33 -6.28
C LEU A 135 0.21 0.80 -6.22
N ARG A 136 0.27 0.15 -7.38
CA ARG A 136 0.33 -1.31 -7.49
C ARG A 136 1.54 -1.89 -6.76
N GLY A 137 2.71 -1.29 -6.98
CA GLY A 137 3.99 -1.71 -6.39
C GLY A 137 4.11 -1.50 -4.88
N SER A 138 3.22 -0.70 -4.29
CA SER A 138 3.20 -0.49 -2.84
C SER A 138 2.76 -1.74 -2.09
N ILE A 139 3.60 -2.18 -1.14
CA ILE A 139 3.28 -3.28 -0.21
C ILE A 139 2.85 -2.76 1.16
N SER A 140 3.00 -1.46 1.42
CA SER A 140 2.43 -0.83 2.64
C SER A 140 0.94 -0.59 2.53
N LEU A 141 0.37 -0.64 1.31
CA LEU A 141 -1.05 -0.42 1.06
C LEU A 141 -1.79 -1.72 0.79
N THR A 142 -2.89 -1.92 1.51
CA THR A 142 -3.88 -2.96 1.24
C THR A 142 -4.65 -2.68 -0.04
N ARG A 143 -5.32 -3.70 -0.58
CA ARG A 143 -6.23 -3.57 -1.73
C ARG A 143 -7.24 -2.43 -1.57
N ASP A 144 -7.86 -2.35 -0.39
CA ASP A 144 -8.90 -1.37 -0.09
C ASP A 144 -8.31 0.04 0.04
N GLU A 145 -7.08 0.20 0.53
CA GLU A 145 -6.36 1.48 0.52
C GLU A 145 -6.02 1.95 -0.89
N LYS A 146 -5.50 1.06 -1.73
CA LYS A 146 -5.20 1.38 -3.15
C LYS A 146 -6.47 1.87 -3.85
N TRP A 147 -7.59 1.16 -3.67
CA TRP A 147 -8.87 1.58 -4.22
C TRP A 147 -9.34 2.93 -3.68
N ARG A 148 -9.28 3.15 -2.36
CA ARG A 148 -9.66 4.45 -1.76
C ARG A 148 -8.84 5.59 -2.31
N ILE A 149 -7.53 5.40 -2.48
CA ILE A 149 -6.63 6.38 -3.08
C ILE A 149 -7.07 6.72 -4.50
N ILE A 150 -7.33 5.70 -5.34
CA ILE A 150 -7.81 5.90 -6.72
C ILE A 150 -9.11 6.71 -6.74
N GLN A 151 -10.07 6.37 -5.89
CA GLN A 151 -11.36 7.07 -5.82
C GLN A 151 -11.25 8.49 -5.26
N ALA A 152 -10.22 8.79 -4.47
CA ALA A 152 -10.01 10.10 -3.88
C ALA A 152 -9.31 11.10 -4.81
N VAL A 153 -8.66 10.64 -5.90
CA VAL A 153 -7.88 11.50 -6.81
C VAL A 153 -8.59 12.79 -7.24
N PRO A 154 -9.88 12.80 -7.64
CA PRO A 154 -10.56 14.02 -8.08
C PRO A 154 -10.63 15.14 -7.02
N LYS A 155 -10.41 14.79 -5.74
CA LYS A 155 -10.43 15.71 -4.61
C LYS A 155 -9.06 16.08 -4.08
N LEU A 156 -8.02 15.39 -4.53
CA LEU A 156 -6.67 15.71 -4.12
C LEU A 156 -6.22 16.97 -4.86
N SER A 157 -5.49 17.83 -4.17
CA SER A 157 -4.74 18.91 -4.82
C SER A 157 -3.54 18.35 -5.56
N GLN A 158 -3.01 19.11 -6.53
CA GLN A 158 -1.79 18.71 -7.25
C GLN A 158 -0.65 18.36 -6.28
N PHE A 159 -0.43 19.21 -5.27
CA PHE A 159 0.58 18.99 -4.23
C PHE A 159 0.37 17.65 -3.49
N GLN A 160 -0.87 17.27 -3.19
CA GLN A 160 -1.15 16.00 -2.52
C GLN A 160 -0.87 14.79 -3.42
N VAL A 161 -1.17 14.89 -4.71
CA VAL A 161 -0.84 13.82 -5.68
C VAL A 161 0.68 13.69 -5.86
N ASP A 162 1.39 14.81 -5.91
CA ASP A 162 2.85 14.84 -6.05
C ASP A 162 3.55 14.25 -4.81
N GLU A 163 3.12 14.64 -3.60
CA GLU A 163 3.65 14.08 -2.36
C GLU A 163 3.33 12.58 -2.23
N LEU A 164 2.15 12.15 -2.67
CA LEU A 164 1.81 10.73 -2.67
C LEU A 164 2.73 9.94 -3.63
N GLN A 165 2.96 10.44 -4.86
CA GLN A 165 3.90 9.81 -5.78
C GLN A 165 5.30 9.72 -5.18
N LYS A 166 5.78 10.80 -4.55
CA LYS A 166 7.07 10.84 -3.89
C LYS A 166 7.18 9.81 -2.76
N ILE A 167 6.16 9.69 -1.91
CA ILE A 167 6.13 8.69 -0.84
C ILE A 167 6.22 7.28 -1.40
N LEU A 168 5.47 6.98 -2.47
CA LEU A 168 5.48 5.66 -3.11
C LEU A 168 6.81 5.37 -3.83
N GLU A 169 7.45 6.39 -4.43
CA GLU A 169 8.78 6.28 -5.02
C GLU A 169 9.85 6.01 -3.96
N GLU A 170 9.79 6.72 -2.83
CA GLU A 170 10.68 6.51 -1.69
C GLU A 170 10.47 5.13 -1.06
N GLU A 171 9.23 4.68 -0.92
CA GLU A 171 8.89 3.33 -0.47
C GLU A 171 9.56 2.28 -1.36
N ARG A 172 9.36 2.37 -2.68
CA ARG A 172 9.96 1.45 -3.64
C ARG A 172 11.48 1.44 -3.54
N ARG A 173 12.10 2.60 -3.38
CA ARG A 173 13.55 2.72 -3.21
C ARG A 173 14.01 2.02 -1.93
N LYS A 174 13.38 2.32 -0.78
CA LYS A 174 13.74 1.74 0.52
C LYS A 174 13.65 0.21 0.52
N PHE A 175 12.61 -0.37 -0.06
CA PHE A 175 12.49 -1.83 -0.17
C PHE A 175 13.49 -2.44 -1.17
N GLY A 176 13.86 -1.72 -2.22
CA GLY A 176 14.91 -2.14 -3.14
C GLY A 176 16.33 -2.05 -2.56
N GLU A 177 16.52 -1.27 -1.50
CA GLU A 177 17.79 -1.08 -0.79
C GLU A 177 18.00 -2.03 0.39
N LEU A 178 16.96 -2.78 0.80
CA LEU A 178 17.08 -3.77 1.87
C LEU A 178 18.06 -4.89 1.50
N SER A 179 18.76 -5.43 2.50
CA SER A 179 19.72 -6.49 2.26
C SER A 179 19.06 -7.78 1.76
N PRO A 180 19.84 -8.70 1.16
CA PRO A 180 19.33 -9.98 0.68
C PRO A 180 18.51 -10.78 1.71
N LYS A 181 18.78 -10.65 3.00
CA LYS A 181 18.05 -11.31 4.10
C LYS A 181 16.54 -11.10 4.03
N HIS A 182 16.10 -9.96 3.51
CA HIS A 182 14.69 -9.62 3.42
C HIS A 182 14.02 -10.13 2.13
N LEU A 183 14.78 -10.57 1.12
CA LEU A 183 14.23 -10.89 -0.19
C LEU A 183 13.23 -12.05 -0.18
N ALA A 184 13.47 -13.10 0.62
CA ALA A 184 12.55 -14.24 0.68
C ALA A 184 11.17 -13.80 1.22
N GLN A 185 11.16 -12.90 2.20
CA GLN A 185 9.95 -12.34 2.76
C GLN A 185 9.29 -11.33 1.83
N LEU A 186 10.09 -10.43 1.22
CA LEU A 186 9.61 -9.46 0.25
C LEU A 186 8.95 -10.15 -0.94
N LYS A 187 9.53 -11.25 -1.44
CA LYS A 187 8.96 -12.04 -2.54
C LYS A 187 7.55 -12.52 -2.21
N ARG A 188 7.35 -13.11 -1.02
CA ARG A 188 6.03 -13.59 -0.57
C ARG A 188 5.04 -12.45 -0.39
N LEU A 189 5.50 -11.31 0.14
CA LEU A 189 4.67 -10.11 0.29
C LEU A 189 4.26 -9.58 -1.08
N GLU A 190 5.19 -9.40 -2.01
CA GLU A 190 4.88 -8.95 -3.37
C GLU A 190 3.93 -9.90 -4.10
N GLU A 191 4.12 -11.21 -3.99
CA GLU A 191 3.20 -12.20 -4.58
C GLU A 191 1.77 -12.05 -4.02
N LYS A 192 1.64 -11.83 -2.71
CA LYS A 192 0.33 -11.54 -2.09
C LYS A 192 -0.28 -10.25 -2.64
N HIS A 193 0.48 -9.15 -2.64
CA HIS A 193 -0.02 -7.87 -3.11
C HIS A 193 -0.29 -7.88 -4.63
N ALA A 194 0.39 -8.73 -5.39
CA ALA A 194 0.12 -8.98 -6.81
C ALA A 194 -1.23 -9.67 -6.99
N GLY A 195 -1.54 -10.67 -6.14
CA GLY A 195 -2.87 -11.27 -6.04
C GLY A 195 -3.94 -10.24 -5.72
N ASP A 196 -3.73 -9.44 -4.68
CA ASP A 196 -4.66 -8.37 -4.27
C ASP A 196 -4.94 -7.37 -5.40
N TRP A 197 -3.93 -7.06 -6.22
CA TRP A 197 -4.09 -6.18 -7.39
C TRP A 197 -4.91 -6.83 -8.51
N ASN A 198 -4.73 -8.12 -8.76
CA ASN A 198 -5.56 -8.86 -9.72
C ASN A 198 -7.01 -8.94 -9.26
N ASP A 199 -7.24 -9.15 -7.97
CA ASP A 199 -8.58 -9.13 -7.37
C ASP A 199 -9.24 -7.75 -7.52
N LEU A 200 -8.47 -6.68 -7.28
CA LEU A 200 -8.96 -5.31 -7.51
C LEU A 200 -9.44 -5.13 -8.95
N GLN A 201 -8.62 -5.53 -9.93
CA GLN A 201 -8.97 -5.47 -11.35
C GLN A 201 -10.24 -6.27 -11.68
N ALA A 202 -10.40 -7.46 -11.10
CA ALA A 202 -11.57 -8.29 -11.31
C ALA A 202 -12.84 -7.60 -10.79
N VAL A 203 -12.77 -6.99 -9.60
CA VAL A 203 -13.90 -6.23 -9.02
C VAL A 203 -14.24 -5.02 -9.88
N THR A 204 -13.24 -4.27 -10.36
CA THR A 204 -13.48 -3.09 -11.21
C THR A 204 -14.19 -3.46 -12.52
N VAL A 205 -13.78 -4.54 -13.18
CA VAL A 205 -14.45 -5.03 -14.41
C VAL A 205 -15.87 -5.51 -14.12
N GLN A 206 -16.09 -6.23 -13.03
CA GLN A 206 -17.43 -6.69 -12.67
C GLN A 206 -18.37 -5.51 -12.38
N GLN A 207 -17.87 -4.43 -11.79
CA GLN A 207 -18.66 -3.23 -11.54
C GLN A 207 -18.99 -2.46 -12.81
N SER A 208 -18.04 -2.31 -13.75
CA SER A 208 -18.32 -1.62 -15.01
C SER A 208 -19.39 -2.35 -15.80
N GLN A 209 -19.31 -3.68 -15.89
CA GLN A 209 -20.34 -4.51 -16.54
C GLN A 209 -21.71 -4.36 -15.87
N LYS A 210 -21.78 -4.42 -14.54
CA LYS A 210 -23.07 -4.21 -13.83
C LYS A 210 -23.65 -2.82 -14.05
N ALA A 211 -22.80 -1.80 -14.14
CA ALA A 211 -23.25 -0.43 -14.41
C ALA A 211 -23.76 -0.28 -15.83
N GLU A 212 -23.11 -0.91 -16.81
CA GLU A 212 -23.55 -0.97 -18.21
C GLU A 212 -24.88 -1.71 -18.34
N ASP A 213 -25.00 -2.92 -17.78
CA ASP A 213 -26.24 -3.72 -17.80
C ASP A 213 -27.43 -2.95 -17.19
N GLN A 214 -27.19 -2.22 -16.09
CA GLN A 214 -28.21 -1.41 -15.43
C GLN A 214 -28.62 -0.21 -16.28
N GLN A 215 -27.67 0.46 -16.93
CA GLN A 215 -27.94 1.57 -17.84
C GLN A 215 -28.73 1.12 -19.08
N GLU A 216 -28.38 -0.04 -19.64
CA GLU A 216 -29.12 -0.64 -20.75
C GLU A 216 -30.54 -1.04 -20.33
N ALA A 217 -30.68 -1.69 -19.17
CA ALA A 217 -31.99 -2.06 -18.64
C ALA A 217 -32.88 -0.83 -18.40
N ASP A 218 -32.34 0.25 -17.84
CA ASP A 218 -33.09 1.50 -17.62
C ASP A 218 -33.40 2.23 -18.93
N ALA A 219 -32.52 2.15 -19.94
CA ALA A 219 -32.77 2.67 -21.28
C ALA A 219 -33.90 1.89 -21.97
N ILE A 220 -33.90 0.56 -21.88
CA ILE A 220 -34.97 -0.31 -22.41
C ILE A 220 -36.29 -0.03 -21.69
N ARG A 221 -36.30 0.10 -20.36
CA ARG A 221 -37.50 0.48 -19.59
C ARG A 221 -38.10 1.81 -20.05
N LYS A 222 -37.25 2.83 -20.20
CA LYS A 222 -37.66 4.14 -20.73
C LYS A 222 -38.21 4.05 -22.15
N GLN A 223 -37.63 3.22 -23.02
CA GLN A 223 -38.12 2.99 -24.38
C GLN A 223 -39.44 2.22 -24.42
N LEU A 224 -39.69 1.34 -23.46
CA LEU A 224 -40.93 0.57 -23.33
C LEU A 224 -42.04 1.31 -22.57
N GLY A 225 -41.79 2.52 -22.06
CA GLY A 225 -42.78 3.35 -21.37
C GLY A 225 -43.15 2.85 -19.96
N LEU A 226 -42.26 2.11 -19.30
CA LEU A 226 -42.40 1.63 -17.92
C LEU A 226 -41.68 2.55 -16.92
#